data_AF-V6SA67-F1
#
_entry.id   AF-V6SA67-F1
#
_cell.length_a   1.000
_cell.length_b   1.000
_cell.length_c   1.000
_cell.angle_alpha   90.00
_cell.angle_beta   90.00
_cell.angle_gamma   90.00
#
_symmetry.space_group_name_H-M   'P 1'
#
loop_
_entity.id
_entity.type
_entity.pdbx_description
1 polymer ?
#
loop_
_entity_poly.entity_id
_entity_poly.type
_entity_poly.pdbx_seq_one_letter_code
_entity_poly.pdbx_strand_id
1 'polypeptide(L)'
;MRKTISFLLLIVLYGCSDKISPYFESNTFINENSSVINDSLKFSHKSYGDVKFIKSKPSLKKHLKENRIPFDNVLLYGKTYIDPIYEYYILADSKKRFKSKNQFQKDTLIGNHTFTFIGIPLDKSNPKEDFEKLSANIISGENYAQKLPSIYDIIESNKSSNQFLKGLTEFTHFPAYTKQEKWNKLQMQLTYASFLGQNSVYEELIQQWNPSKINDTIASVIKNHATKGLENVKREILEKANKEKLVMFNENHFYPNHRVLLTKLLPELKKSGFRYLALETLDEKKDSILNHGGKLDMETGFYTREQYFAELIRTAQSLGFQFVAYENQDKSKDREMGQAENLYNNTFAKDSSAKVIVLAGISHITEQPDINGKKWMAQLFKETYNIDPLTFSQTHLNSNRKATESVALLKNGYLAKKYEATDYNIINNLNFKDEKGAFSYKNADYNQVQVALYFEDELKKPSDYAKKVPFRSFLLAKNNSFSATLPDVKMRLIVFDEEGKVLLNKLAN
;
A
#
# COMPACT_ATOMS: atom_id res chain seq x y z
N MET A 1 45.46 -53.33 -52.84
CA MET A 1 44.74 -53.40 -51.54
C MET A 1 45.44 -52.52 -50.52
N ARG A 2 44.94 -51.30 -50.27
CA ARG A 2 45.39 -50.44 -49.16
C ARG A 2 44.17 -50.17 -48.28
N LYS A 3 44.21 -50.68 -47.04
CA LYS A 3 43.18 -50.48 -46.02
C LYS A 3 43.28 -49.07 -45.47
N THR A 4 42.22 -48.28 -45.63
CA THR A 4 41.99 -47.01 -44.94
C THR A 4 41.49 -47.31 -43.53
N ILE A 5 42.24 -46.86 -42.53
CA ILE A 5 41.84 -46.88 -41.11
C ILE A 5 41.02 -45.61 -40.88
N SER A 6 39.74 -45.77 -40.57
CA SER A 6 38.85 -44.68 -40.18
C SER A 6 38.93 -44.50 -38.67
N PHE A 7 39.45 -43.36 -38.20
CA PHE A 7 39.47 -43.00 -36.79
C PHE A 7 38.14 -42.31 -36.45
N LEU A 8 37.28 -43.00 -35.69
CA LEU A 8 36.04 -42.44 -35.17
C LEU A 8 36.37 -41.54 -33.97
N LEU A 9 36.34 -40.22 -34.16
CA LEU A 9 36.53 -39.25 -33.08
C LEU A 9 35.23 -39.16 -32.27
N LEU A 10 35.16 -39.84 -31.13
CA LEU A 10 34.07 -39.73 -30.17
C LEU A 10 34.20 -38.40 -29.41
N ILE A 11 33.52 -37.35 -29.87
CA ILE A 11 33.42 -36.08 -29.16
C ILE A 11 32.45 -36.28 -27.99
N VAL A 12 32.98 -36.53 -26.79
CA VAL A 12 32.23 -36.44 -25.53
C VAL A 12 32.14 -34.96 -25.16
N LEU A 13 31.04 -34.30 -25.53
CA LEU A 13 30.67 -33.00 -24.99
C LEU A 13 30.29 -33.17 -23.51
N TYR A 14 31.26 -33.02 -22.61
CA TYR A 14 30.97 -32.74 -21.19
C TYR A 14 30.31 -31.36 -21.11
N GLY A 15 28.98 -31.32 -21.12
CA GLY A 15 28.22 -30.12 -20.81
C GLY A 15 28.61 -29.64 -19.40
N CYS A 16 29.05 -28.38 -19.29
CA CYS A 16 29.18 -27.73 -17.99
C CYS A 16 27.82 -27.76 -17.30
N SER A 17 27.63 -28.64 -16.32
CA SER A 17 26.44 -28.63 -15.47
C SER A 17 26.29 -27.22 -14.87
N ASP A 18 25.16 -26.55 -15.12
CA ASP A 18 24.89 -25.25 -14.51
C ASP A 18 25.02 -25.41 -12.99
N LYS A 19 25.92 -24.64 -12.35
CA LYS A 19 26.13 -24.71 -10.89
C LYS A 19 24.94 -24.12 -10.13
N ILE A 20 24.03 -23.45 -10.82
CA ILE A 20 22.84 -22.82 -10.27
C ILE A 20 21.67 -23.77 -10.44
N SER A 21 20.88 -23.93 -9.39
CA SER A 21 19.67 -24.76 -9.42
C SER A 21 18.72 -24.30 -10.54
N PRO A 22 18.08 -25.21 -11.29
CA PRO A 22 17.07 -24.84 -12.28
C PRO A 22 15.88 -24.09 -11.64
N TYR A 23 15.69 -24.24 -10.32
CA TYR A 23 14.62 -23.59 -9.56
C TYR A 23 15.01 -22.19 -9.05
N PHE A 24 16.25 -21.72 -9.23
CA PHE A 24 16.74 -20.45 -8.66
C PHE A 24 15.86 -19.24 -9.03
N GLU A 25 15.45 -19.14 -10.29
CA GLU A 25 14.64 -18.02 -10.79
C GLU A 25 13.20 -18.01 -10.23
N SER A 26 12.76 -19.12 -9.61
CA SER A 26 11.47 -19.22 -8.93
C SER A 26 11.51 -18.71 -7.48
N ASN A 27 12.66 -18.23 -6.99
CA ASN A 27 12.78 -17.69 -5.65
C ASN A 27 12.09 -16.32 -5.53
N THR A 28 11.17 -16.21 -4.57
CA THR A 28 10.56 -14.96 -4.13
C THR A 28 11.11 -14.59 -2.75
N PHE A 29 11.57 -13.35 -2.60
CA PHE A 29 12.13 -12.83 -1.35
C PHE A 29 11.13 -11.88 -0.68
N ILE A 30 10.86 -12.08 0.61
CA ILE A 30 9.88 -11.26 1.37
C ILE A 30 10.45 -10.76 2.71
N ASN A 31 9.77 -9.76 3.29
CA ASN A 31 10.06 -9.16 4.60
C ASN A 31 11.51 -8.68 4.74
N GLU A 32 11.86 -7.59 4.06
CA GLU A 32 13.23 -7.06 3.97
C GLU A 32 14.29 -8.07 3.50
N ASN A 33 13.84 -9.11 2.79
CA ASN A 33 14.65 -10.24 2.33
C ASN A 33 15.12 -11.13 3.48
N SER A 34 14.36 -11.28 4.54
CA SER A 34 14.65 -12.24 5.60
C SER A 34 14.01 -13.61 5.34
N SER A 35 13.14 -13.76 4.35
CA SER A 35 12.50 -15.05 4.02
C SER A 35 12.44 -15.27 2.51
N VAL A 36 12.60 -16.53 2.09
CA VAL A 36 12.65 -16.96 0.68
C VAL A 36 11.66 -18.07 0.44
N ILE A 37 11.00 -18.04 -0.71
CA ILE A 37 9.94 -18.98 -1.08
C ILE A 37 10.15 -19.43 -2.52
N ASN A 38 9.92 -20.70 -2.78
CA ASN A 38 10.05 -21.29 -4.10
C ASN A 38 8.89 -22.25 -4.34
N ASP A 39 7.85 -21.76 -5.02
CA ASP A 39 6.63 -22.53 -5.26
C ASP A 39 6.90 -23.77 -6.14
N SER A 40 7.83 -23.66 -7.09
CA SER A 40 8.23 -24.75 -7.99
C SER A 40 8.81 -25.96 -7.23
N LEU A 41 9.47 -25.71 -6.09
CA LEU A 41 9.99 -26.74 -5.18
C LEU A 41 9.11 -27.01 -3.97
N LYS A 42 8.00 -26.26 -3.82
CA LYS A 42 7.26 -26.13 -2.56
C LYS A 42 8.22 -25.96 -1.39
N PHE A 43 9.13 -24.99 -1.47
CA PHE A 43 10.22 -24.76 -0.53
C PHE A 43 10.11 -23.37 0.10
N SER A 44 10.48 -23.26 1.37
CA SER A 44 10.73 -21.97 2.01
C SER A 44 11.90 -22.02 2.98
N HIS A 45 12.49 -20.85 3.21
CA HIS A 45 13.61 -20.66 4.13
C HIS A 45 13.49 -19.31 4.83
N LYS A 46 13.51 -19.32 6.16
CA LYS A 46 13.58 -18.11 6.98
C LYS A 46 15.01 -17.89 7.50
N SER A 47 15.52 -16.70 7.25
CA SER A 47 16.83 -16.22 7.65
C SER A 47 16.72 -15.12 8.70
N TYR A 48 17.88 -14.66 9.17
CA TYR A 48 18.00 -13.44 9.96
C TYR A 48 17.94 -12.20 9.06
N GLY A 49 17.56 -11.05 9.64
CA GLY A 49 17.33 -9.80 8.90
C GLY A 49 18.61 -9.11 8.38
N ASP A 50 19.76 -9.46 8.92
CA ASP A 50 21.07 -8.96 8.53
C ASP A 50 21.69 -9.72 7.35
N VAL A 51 21.12 -10.87 6.97
CA VAL A 51 21.57 -11.66 5.81
C VAL A 51 21.22 -10.94 4.51
N LYS A 52 22.21 -10.78 3.63
CA LYS A 52 22.03 -10.28 2.26
C LYS A 52 22.09 -11.42 1.26
N PHE A 53 21.02 -11.55 0.49
CA PHE A 53 20.89 -12.55 -0.57
C PHE A 53 21.38 -12.05 -1.93
N ILE A 54 21.97 -12.94 -2.72
CA ILE A 54 22.10 -12.73 -4.17
C ILE A 54 20.81 -13.20 -4.84
N LYS A 55 20.13 -12.28 -5.55
CA LYS A 55 18.79 -12.50 -6.12
C LYS A 55 18.77 -12.74 -7.63
N SER A 56 19.86 -12.44 -8.34
CA SER A 56 19.91 -12.56 -9.80
C SER A 56 20.87 -13.67 -10.22
N LYS A 57 20.46 -14.45 -11.21
CA LYS A 57 21.29 -15.53 -11.77
C LYS A 57 22.64 -15.03 -12.32
N PRO A 58 22.73 -13.86 -12.99
CA PRO A 58 24.03 -13.32 -13.41
C PRO A 58 24.98 -13.04 -12.23
N SER A 59 24.49 -12.41 -11.17
CA SER A 59 25.31 -12.11 -9.98
C SER A 59 25.71 -13.39 -9.25
N LEU A 60 24.81 -14.37 -9.14
CA LEU A 60 25.15 -15.65 -8.52
C LEU A 60 26.18 -16.39 -9.36
N LYS A 61 26.02 -16.43 -10.69
CA LYS A 61 26.98 -17.07 -11.60
C LYS A 61 28.37 -16.45 -11.47
N LYS A 62 28.45 -15.11 -11.39
CA LYS A 62 29.69 -14.39 -11.15
C LYS A 62 30.32 -14.80 -9.80
N HIS A 63 29.55 -14.72 -8.72
CA HIS A 63 29.98 -15.11 -7.37
C HIS A 63 30.52 -16.54 -7.30
N LEU A 64 29.78 -17.52 -7.85
CA LEU A 64 30.17 -18.94 -7.85
C LEU A 64 31.45 -19.19 -8.66
N LYS A 65 31.68 -18.44 -9.73
CA LYS A 65 32.89 -18.53 -10.56
C LYS A 65 34.10 -17.92 -9.86
N GLU A 66 33.96 -16.72 -9.32
CA GLU A 66 35.05 -15.97 -8.66
C GLU A 66 35.55 -16.70 -7.41
N ASN A 67 34.64 -17.24 -6.60
CA ASN A 67 34.97 -17.96 -5.36
C ASN A 67 35.26 -19.45 -5.56
N ARG A 68 35.33 -19.93 -6.82
CA ARG A 68 35.64 -21.32 -7.19
C ARG A 68 34.80 -22.35 -6.42
N ILE A 69 33.51 -22.06 -6.22
CA ILE A 69 32.62 -22.87 -5.40
C ILE A 69 32.52 -24.29 -5.95
N PRO A 70 32.77 -25.35 -5.15
CA PRO A 70 32.86 -26.72 -5.66
C PRO A 70 31.50 -27.40 -5.86
N PHE A 71 30.42 -26.83 -5.31
CA PHE A 71 29.07 -27.39 -5.33
C PHE A 71 28.31 -27.11 -6.65
N ASP A 72 27.30 -27.92 -6.95
CA ASP A 72 26.31 -27.72 -8.01
C ASP A 72 24.91 -27.48 -7.44
N ASN A 73 23.96 -27.09 -8.30
CA ASN A 73 22.57 -26.80 -7.96
C ASN A 73 22.34 -25.86 -6.77
N VAL A 74 23.10 -24.76 -6.71
CA VAL A 74 22.90 -23.70 -5.71
C VAL A 74 21.53 -23.05 -5.92
N LEU A 75 20.64 -23.24 -4.96
CA LEU A 75 19.30 -22.63 -4.90
C LEU A 75 19.32 -21.26 -4.22
N LEU A 76 20.14 -21.11 -3.17
CA LEU A 76 20.20 -19.88 -2.38
C LEU A 76 21.62 -19.61 -1.90
N TYR A 77 22.00 -18.34 -1.84
CA TYR A 77 23.23 -17.86 -1.21
C TYR A 77 22.94 -16.60 -0.39
N GLY A 78 23.38 -16.60 0.87
CA GLY A 78 23.25 -15.47 1.80
C GLY A 78 24.55 -15.18 2.54
N LYS A 79 24.79 -13.91 2.89
CA LYS A 79 25.97 -13.46 3.63
C LYS A 79 25.61 -12.38 4.65
N THR A 80 26.16 -12.49 5.86
CA THR A 80 26.10 -11.44 6.89
C THR A 80 27.29 -10.48 6.76
N TYR A 81 27.14 -9.27 7.29
CA TYR A 81 28.18 -8.23 7.33
C TYR A 81 28.37 -7.66 8.73
N ILE A 82 27.66 -8.21 9.71
CA ILE A 82 27.71 -7.87 11.13
C ILE A 82 28.07 -9.18 11.85
N ASP A 83 28.87 -9.07 12.92
CA ASP A 83 29.29 -10.22 13.72
C ASP A 83 28.07 -11.01 14.26
N PRO A 84 28.04 -12.35 14.12
CA PRO A 84 29.05 -13.18 13.47
C PRO A 84 29.01 -13.09 11.93
N ILE A 85 30.16 -12.90 11.29
CA ILE A 85 30.27 -12.78 9.83
C ILE A 85 30.42 -14.17 9.20
N TYR A 86 29.43 -14.56 8.41
CA TYR A 86 29.41 -15.84 7.69
C TYR A 86 28.70 -15.72 6.35
N GLU A 87 28.88 -16.76 5.53
CA GLU A 87 28.05 -17.00 4.36
C GLU A 87 27.47 -18.40 4.41
N TYR A 88 26.35 -18.59 3.70
CA TYR A 88 25.76 -19.91 3.56
C TYR A 88 25.15 -20.13 2.18
N TYR A 89 25.06 -21.41 1.84
CA TYR A 89 24.46 -21.92 0.62
C TYR A 89 23.35 -22.92 0.97
N ILE A 90 22.29 -22.92 0.16
CA ILE A 90 21.31 -24.00 0.12
C ILE A 90 21.36 -24.58 -1.28
N LEU A 91 21.65 -25.88 -1.37
CA LEU A 91 21.63 -26.63 -2.62
C LEU A 91 20.33 -27.42 -2.70
N ALA A 92 19.78 -27.57 -3.90
CA ALA A 92 18.60 -28.40 -4.16
C ALA A 92 18.96 -29.50 -5.17
N ASP A 93 18.80 -30.77 -4.78
CA ASP A 93 19.09 -31.94 -5.61
C ASP A 93 20.53 -31.96 -6.15
N SER A 94 21.49 -31.59 -5.29
CA SER A 94 22.92 -31.64 -5.60
C SER A 94 23.33 -33.04 -6.03
N LYS A 95 23.97 -33.17 -7.20
CA LYS A 95 24.48 -34.47 -7.69
C LYS A 95 25.88 -34.74 -7.18
N LYS A 96 26.58 -33.72 -6.67
CA LYS A 96 27.91 -33.87 -6.10
C LYS A 96 27.83 -34.12 -4.61
N ARG A 97 28.55 -35.16 -4.17
CA ARG A 97 28.87 -35.34 -2.75
C ARG A 97 30.06 -34.50 -2.39
N PHE A 98 29.96 -33.78 -1.28
CA PHE A 98 31.03 -32.94 -0.78
C PHE A 98 31.17 -33.09 0.74
N LYS A 99 32.41 -33.03 1.23
CA LYS A 99 32.76 -32.91 2.64
C LYS A 99 33.96 -31.98 2.77
N SER A 100 33.84 -30.92 3.58
CA SER A 100 34.97 -30.10 4.03
C SER A 100 35.02 -30.12 5.55
N LYS A 101 36.24 -30.07 6.10
CA LYS A 101 36.48 -30.07 7.56
C LYS A 101 36.12 -28.74 8.23
N ASN A 102 36.03 -27.64 7.48
CA ASN A 102 35.89 -26.28 8.02
C ASN A 102 34.54 -25.63 7.70
N GLN A 103 33.51 -26.43 7.44
CA GLN A 103 32.16 -25.93 7.15
C GLN A 103 31.11 -26.69 7.96
N PHE A 104 30.04 -26.00 8.32
CA PHE A 104 28.83 -26.66 8.79
C PHE A 104 28.08 -27.22 7.58
N GLN A 105 27.64 -28.47 7.64
CA GLN A 105 26.84 -29.07 6.58
C GLN A 105 25.70 -29.89 7.18
N LYS A 106 24.50 -29.72 6.62
CA LYS A 106 23.33 -30.50 6.98
C LYS A 106 22.54 -30.85 5.73
N ASP A 107 22.43 -32.14 5.47
CA ASP A 107 21.60 -32.69 4.39
C ASP A 107 20.22 -33.03 4.97
N THR A 108 19.16 -32.62 4.27
CA THR A 108 17.77 -32.87 4.66
C THR A 108 17.00 -33.38 3.45
N LEU A 109 16.38 -34.55 3.57
CA LEU A 109 15.46 -35.08 2.57
C LEU A 109 14.04 -34.66 2.96
N ILE A 110 13.36 -33.91 2.09
CA ILE A 110 11.98 -33.47 2.31
C ILE A 110 11.17 -33.77 1.04
N GLY A 111 10.16 -34.63 1.16
CA GLY A 111 9.44 -35.14 0.00
C GLY A 111 10.40 -35.87 -0.96
N ASN A 112 10.41 -35.45 -2.23
CA ASN A 112 11.26 -36.03 -3.27
C ASN A 112 12.54 -35.20 -3.54
N HIS A 113 12.79 -34.16 -2.74
CA HIS A 113 13.91 -33.26 -2.93
C HIS A 113 14.94 -33.39 -1.79
N THR A 114 16.20 -33.30 -2.15
CA THR A 114 17.32 -33.23 -1.21
C THR A 114 17.80 -31.80 -1.09
N PHE A 115 17.85 -31.29 0.13
CA PHE A 115 18.38 -29.96 0.44
C PHE A 115 19.66 -30.08 1.25
N THR A 116 20.73 -29.44 0.78
CA THR A 116 22.00 -29.39 1.50
C THR A 116 22.26 -27.96 1.95
N PHE A 117 22.24 -27.72 3.26
CA PHE A 117 22.69 -26.46 3.86
C PHE A 117 24.20 -26.52 4.09
N ILE A 118 24.91 -25.47 3.67
CA ILE A 118 26.36 -25.32 3.88
C ILE A 118 26.62 -23.95 4.49
N GLY A 119 27.13 -23.90 5.72
CA GLY A 119 27.53 -22.69 6.42
C GLY A 119 29.04 -22.55 6.51
N ILE A 120 29.57 -21.37 6.16
CA ILE A 120 31.00 -21.07 6.14
C ILE A 120 31.26 -19.83 7.02
N PRO A 121 31.98 -19.96 8.16
CA PRO A 121 32.40 -18.81 8.94
C PRO A 121 33.43 -17.99 8.15
N LEU A 122 33.31 -16.66 8.18
CA LEU A 122 34.23 -15.74 7.49
C LEU A 122 35.12 -14.94 8.45
N ASP A 123 34.89 -15.07 9.75
CA ASP A 123 35.68 -14.47 10.81
C ASP A 123 36.06 -15.50 11.89
N LYS A 124 36.54 -15.03 13.05
CA LYS A 124 36.94 -15.88 14.18
C LYS A 124 35.76 -16.29 15.07
N SER A 125 34.55 -15.80 14.79
CA SER A 125 33.35 -16.16 15.55
C SER A 125 32.95 -17.61 15.27
N ASN A 126 32.13 -18.20 16.15
CA ASN A 126 31.61 -19.55 15.97
C ASN A 126 30.09 -19.51 15.68
N PRO A 127 29.68 -19.32 14.42
CA PRO A 127 28.26 -19.22 14.02
C PRO A 127 27.52 -20.57 14.04
N LYS A 128 27.98 -21.56 14.80
CA LYS A 128 27.39 -22.91 14.82
C LYS A 128 25.91 -22.89 15.20
N GLU A 129 25.53 -22.11 16.21
CA GLU A 129 24.12 -22.00 16.64
C GLU A 129 23.26 -21.37 15.53
N ASP A 130 23.77 -20.35 14.84
CA ASP A 130 23.12 -19.73 13.70
C ASP A 130 22.92 -20.71 12.55
N PHE A 131 23.93 -21.51 12.22
CA PHE A 131 23.82 -22.54 11.20
C PHE A 131 22.82 -23.65 11.58
N GLU A 132 22.78 -24.06 12.85
CA GLU A 132 21.79 -25.02 13.33
C GLU A 132 20.36 -24.49 13.18
N LYS A 133 20.12 -23.22 13.55
CA LYS A 133 18.83 -22.54 13.38
C LYS A 133 18.46 -22.35 11.91
N LEU A 134 19.36 -21.78 11.10
CA LEU A 134 19.15 -21.53 9.68
C LEU A 134 18.85 -22.84 8.93
N SER A 135 19.63 -23.89 9.16
CA SER A 135 19.42 -25.19 8.50
C SER A 135 18.14 -25.89 8.97
N ALA A 136 17.66 -25.63 10.19
CA ALA A 136 16.37 -26.13 10.67
C ALA A 136 15.17 -25.35 10.11
N ASN A 137 15.38 -24.14 9.58
CA ASN A 137 14.34 -23.32 8.97
C ASN A 137 14.07 -23.64 7.49
N ILE A 138 14.72 -24.68 6.95
CA ILE A 138 14.38 -25.21 5.62
C ILE A 138 13.08 -26.00 5.74
N ILE A 139 12.04 -25.55 5.03
CA ILE A 139 10.74 -26.20 4.97
C ILE A 139 10.47 -26.58 3.53
N SER A 140 9.91 -27.76 3.30
CA SER A 140 9.39 -28.16 1.99
C SER A 140 8.16 -29.05 2.12
N GLY A 141 7.38 -29.18 1.04
CA GLY A 141 6.10 -29.90 1.01
C GLY A 141 4.91 -28.95 1.14
N GLU A 142 3.69 -29.48 1.30
CA GLU A 142 2.44 -28.69 1.20
C GLU A 142 2.34 -27.50 2.17
N ASN A 143 3.02 -27.57 3.31
CA ASN A 143 2.95 -26.54 4.36
C ASN A 143 4.09 -25.51 4.27
N TYR A 144 4.88 -25.48 3.19
CA TYR A 144 6.03 -24.58 3.03
C TYR A 144 5.68 -23.10 3.21
N ALA A 145 4.45 -22.70 2.86
CA ALA A 145 4.02 -21.31 2.97
C ALA A 145 3.53 -20.89 4.38
N GLN A 146 3.27 -21.82 5.30
CA GLN A 146 2.55 -21.52 6.55
C GLN A 146 3.38 -20.75 7.61
N LYS A 147 4.71 -20.85 7.56
CA LYS A 147 5.61 -20.20 8.55
C LYS A 147 6.22 -18.88 8.06
N LEU A 148 5.70 -18.35 6.97
CA LEU A 148 6.20 -17.13 6.36
C LEU A 148 5.62 -15.90 7.04
N PRO A 149 6.34 -14.76 6.98
CA PRO A 149 5.76 -13.46 7.29
C PRO A 149 4.42 -13.29 6.56
N SER A 150 3.42 -12.88 7.32
CA SER A 150 2.12 -12.51 6.80
C SER A 150 2.20 -11.16 6.08
N ILE A 151 1.17 -10.84 5.30
CA ILE A 151 1.04 -9.50 4.72
C ILE A 151 0.98 -8.41 5.80
N TYR A 152 0.51 -8.72 7.01
CA TYR A 152 0.45 -7.77 8.11
C TYR A 152 1.85 -7.37 8.61
N ASP A 153 2.84 -8.25 8.50
CA ASP A 153 4.23 -7.91 8.82
C ASP A 153 4.80 -6.86 7.84
N ILE A 154 4.39 -6.92 6.57
CA ILE A 154 4.73 -5.91 5.56
C ILE A 154 4.00 -4.59 5.84
N ILE A 155 2.72 -4.66 6.24
CA ILE A 155 1.96 -3.46 6.63
C ILE A 155 2.64 -2.77 7.82
N GLU A 156 3.01 -3.55 8.84
CA GLU A 156 3.62 -3.07 10.08
C GLU A 156 4.99 -2.41 9.82
N SER A 157 5.85 -3.06 9.03
CA SER A 157 7.16 -2.50 8.65
C SER A 157 7.08 -1.21 7.84
N ASN A 158 5.99 -0.98 7.11
CA ASN A 158 5.77 0.24 6.32
C ASN A 158 4.80 1.25 6.97
N LYS A 159 4.26 0.97 8.17
CA LYS A 159 3.15 1.76 8.74
C LYS A 159 3.48 3.25 8.93
N SER A 160 4.73 3.58 9.24
CA SER A 160 5.20 4.95 9.46
C SER A 160 6.19 5.41 8.39
N SER A 161 6.31 4.69 7.27
CA SER A 161 7.25 5.01 6.18
C SER A 161 6.56 5.82 5.08
N ASN A 162 7.27 6.83 4.56
CA ASN A 162 6.85 7.57 3.37
C ASN A 162 7.51 7.08 2.07
N GLN A 163 8.20 5.94 2.13
CA GLN A 163 8.76 5.25 0.96
C GLN A 163 7.68 4.35 0.35
N PHE A 164 6.62 4.97 -0.16
CA PHE A 164 5.45 4.27 -0.68
C PHE A 164 5.76 3.33 -1.85
N LEU A 165 6.74 3.65 -2.70
CA LEU A 165 7.19 2.74 -3.75
C LEU A 165 7.81 1.47 -3.19
N LYS A 166 8.65 1.55 -2.14
CA LYS A 166 9.17 0.36 -1.44
C LYS A 166 8.04 -0.52 -0.94
N GLY A 167 7.05 0.08 -0.25
CA GLY A 167 5.88 -0.65 0.22
C GLY A 167 5.10 -1.32 -0.92
N LEU A 168 4.83 -0.58 -2.01
CA LEU A 168 4.15 -1.13 -3.20
C LEU A 168 4.93 -2.28 -3.84
N THR A 169 6.25 -2.17 -3.93
CA THR A 169 7.15 -3.22 -4.42
C THR A 169 7.05 -4.46 -3.54
N GLU A 170 7.10 -4.31 -2.21
CA GLU A 170 6.98 -5.42 -1.26
C GLU A 170 5.62 -6.13 -1.38
N PHE A 171 4.51 -5.39 -1.45
CA PHE A 171 3.18 -6.00 -1.65
C PHE A 171 3.06 -6.67 -3.01
N THR A 172 3.65 -6.11 -4.06
CA THR A 172 3.62 -6.69 -5.41
C THR A 172 4.36 -8.02 -5.47
N HIS A 173 5.49 -8.14 -4.78
CA HIS A 173 6.26 -9.38 -4.70
C HIS A 173 5.77 -10.34 -3.61
N PHE A 174 4.86 -9.92 -2.71
CA PHE A 174 4.30 -10.81 -1.71
C PHE A 174 3.52 -11.97 -2.36
N PRO A 175 3.87 -13.24 -2.09
CA PRO A 175 3.12 -14.36 -2.61
C PRO A 175 1.82 -14.53 -1.83
N ALA A 176 0.73 -14.69 -2.56
CA ALA A 176 -0.61 -14.80 -1.98
C ALA A 176 -1.29 -16.05 -2.53
N TYR A 177 -1.63 -16.99 -1.65
CA TYR A 177 -2.09 -18.31 -2.03
C TYR A 177 -3.61 -18.42 -1.88
N THR A 178 -4.15 -17.92 -0.78
CA THR A 178 -5.58 -17.93 -0.47
C THR A 178 -6.32 -16.76 -1.10
N LYS A 179 -7.65 -16.87 -1.21
CA LYS A 179 -8.50 -15.75 -1.64
C LYS A 179 -8.37 -14.55 -0.72
N GLN A 180 -8.26 -14.77 0.59
CA GLN A 180 -8.11 -13.70 1.58
C GLN A 180 -6.77 -12.98 1.44
N GLU A 181 -5.66 -13.71 1.28
CA GLU A 181 -4.35 -13.11 1.05
C GLU A 181 -4.31 -12.32 -0.25
N LYS A 182 -4.87 -12.88 -1.33
CA LYS A 182 -4.96 -12.19 -2.63
C LYS A 182 -5.76 -10.89 -2.50
N TRP A 183 -6.84 -10.92 -1.72
CA TRP A 183 -7.63 -9.73 -1.42
C TRP A 183 -6.85 -8.71 -0.58
N ASN A 184 -6.24 -9.12 0.53
CA ASN A 184 -5.42 -8.24 1.37
C ASN A 184 -4.26 -7.61 0.58
N LYS A 185 -3.60 -8.40 -0.28
CA LYS A 185 -2.56 -7.94 -1.20
C LYS A 185 -3.09 -6.87 -2.14
N LEU A 186 -4.20 -7.14 -2.84
CA LEU A 186 -4.80 -6.18 -3.76
C LEU A 186 -5.19 -4.87 -3.06
N GLN A 187 -5.77 -4.95 -1.85
CA GLN A 187 -6.10 -3.77 -1.06
C GLN A 187 -4.86 -2.91 -0.79
N MET A 188 -3.76 -3.52 -0.32
CA MET A 188 -2.52 -2.78 -0.04
C MET A 188 -1.85 -2.25 -1.30
N GLN A 189 -1.87 -3.00 -2.41
CA GLN A 189 -1.39 -2.50 -3.70
C GLN A 189 -2.16 -1.26 -4.15
N LEU A 190 -3.50 -1.29 -4.08
CA LEU A 190 -4.36 -0.15 -4.42
C LEU A 190 -4.07 1.05 -3.52
N THR A 191 -3.94 0.84 -2.21
CA THR A 191 -3.64 1.90 -1.25
C THR A 191 -2.26 2.53 -1.50
N TYR A 192 -1.19 1.74 -1.60
CA TYR A 192 0.15 2.31 -1.78
C TYR A 192 0.35 2.89 -3.18
N ALA A 193 -0.31 2.32 -4.21
CA ALA A 193 -0.31 2.92 -5.54
C ALA A 193 -1.03 4.28 -5.56
N SER A 194 -2.12 4.45 -4.80
CA SER A 194 -2.81 5.74 -4.72
C SER A 194 -1.99 6.80 -3.98
N PHE A 195 -1.16 6.41 -3.01
CA PHE A 195 -0.25 7.32 -2.29
C PHE A 195 0.84 7.91 -3.20
N LEU A 196 1.09 7.29 -4.36
CA LEU A 196 2.04 7.75 -5.38
C LEU A 196 1.39 8.60 -6.48
N GLY A 197 0.20 9.13 -6.22
CA GLY A 197 -0.54 10.00 -7.11
C GLY A 197 -1.14 9.26 -8.29
N GLN A 198 -1.63 9.99 -9.29
CA GLN A 198 -2.16 9.34 -10.48
C GLN A 198 -1.01 8.71 -11.28
N ASN A 199 -1.03 7.39 -11.41
CA ASN A 199 0.01 6.63 -12.10
C ASN A 199 -0.58 5.38 -12.78
N SER A 200 0.15 4.80 -13.74
CA SER A 200 -0.34 3.67 -14.53
C SER A 200 -0.62 2.42 -13.68
N VAL A 201 0.21 2.14 -12.67
CA VAL A 201 0.03 0.98 -11.78
C VAL A 201 -1.29 1.09 -11.03
N TYR A 202 -1.59 2.26 -10.47
CA TYR A 202 -2.87 2.53 -9.83
C TYR A 202 -4.07 2.35 -10.78
N GLU A 203 -4.00 2.90 -11.99
CA GLU A 203 -5.10 2.81 -12.97
C GLU A 203 -5.35 1.35 -13.41
N GLU A 204 -4.30 0.58 -13.63
CA GLU A 204 -4.38 -0.85 -13.96
C GLU A 204 -5.03 -1.65 -12.81
N LEU A 205 -4.60 -1.42 -11.57
CA LEU A 205 -5.15 -2.08 -10.39
C LEU A 205 -6.63 -1.73 -10.17
N ILE A 206 -7.02 -0.46 -10.33
CA ILE A 206 -8.42 -0.03 -10.22
C ILE A 206 -9.27 -0.67 -11.31
N GLN A 207 -8.77 -0.72 -12.55
CA GLN A 207 -9.47 -1.36 -13.65
C GLN A 207 -9.67 -2.85 -13.42
N GLN A 208 -8.68 -3.54 -12.84
CA GLN A 208 -8.75 -4.95 -12.48
C GLN A 208 -9.75 -5.20 -11.34
N TRP A 209 -9.71 -4.38 -10.29
CA TRP A 209 -10.53 -4.55 -9.10
C TRP A 209 -12.00 -4.21 -9.33
N ASN A 210 -12.27 -3.05 -9.97
CA ASN A 210 -13.61 -2.55 -10.22
C ASN A 210 -13.79 -2.19 -11.70
N PRO A 211 -13.84 -3.19 -12.60
CA PRO A 211 -14.04 -2.94 -14.02
C PRO A 211 -15.37 -2.21 -14.19
N SER A 212 -15.32 -1.01 -14.75
CA SER A 212 -16.52 -0.19 -14.92
C SER A 212 -17.50 -0.90 -15.85
N LYS A 213 -18.63 -1.34 -15.29
CA LYS A 213 -19.72 -1.98 -16.01
C LYS A 213 -20.87 -0.97 -16.09
N ILE A 214 -21.27 -0.64 -17.31
CA ILE A 214 -22.48 0.15 -17.52
C ILE A 214 -23.66 -0.78 -17.28
N ASN A 215 -24.46 -0.47 -16.27
CA ASN A 215 -25.81 -1.00 -16.18
C ASN A 215 -26.74 0.00 -16.86
N ASP A 216 -27.31 -0.35 -18.00
CA ASP A 216 -28.10 0.58 -18.83
C ASP A 216 -29.30 1.18 -18.08
N THR A 217 -29.93 0.41 -17.19
CA THR A 217 -31.03 0.91 -16.35
C THR A 217 -30.54 1.99 -15.38
N ILE A 218 -29.45 1.73 -14.65
CA ILE A 218 -28.87 2.70 -13.71
C ILE A 218 -28.35 3.93 -14.47
N ALA A 219 -27.68 3.72 -15.61
CA ALA A 219 -27.18 4.80 -16.46
C ALA A 219 -28.31 5.68 -16.98
N SER A 220 -29.45 5.09 -17.38
CA SER A 220 -30.64 5.84 -17.79
C SER A 220 -31.22 6.67 -16.63
N VAL A 221 -31.32 6.09 -15.43
CA VAL A 221 -31.77 6.83 -14.23
C VAL A 221 -30.84 8.00 -13.93
N ILE A 222 -29.52 7.78 -13.91
CA ILE A 222 -28.54 8.85 -13.70
C ILE A 222 -28.67 9.91 -14.81
N LYS A 223 -28.91 9.49 -16.05
CA LYS A 223 -29.06 10.42 -17.18
C LYS A 223 -30.26 11.35 -17.01
N ASN A 224 -31.38 10.83 -16.53
CA ASN A 224 -32.65 11.55 -16.49
C ASN A 224 -32.90 12.30 -15.18
N HIS A 225 -32.31 11.85 -14.07
CA HIS A 225 -32.64 12.34 -12.73
C HIS A 225 -31.47 12.93 -11.94
N ALA A 226 -30.22 12.69 -12.35
CA ALA A 226 -29.08 13.20 -11.59
C ALA A 226 -28.73 14.65 -11.97
N THR A 227 -28.38 15.44 -10.97
CA THR A 227 -27.70 16.73 -11.16
C THR A 227 -26.27 16.46 -11.62
N LYS A 228 -25.84 17.10 -12.71
CA LYS A 228 -24.53 16.85 -13.34
C LYS A 228 -23.65 18.09 -13.38
N GLY A 229 -22.35 17.85 -13.34
CA GLY A 229 -21.32 18.88 -13.40
C GLY A 229 -20.94 19.39 -12.01
N LEU A 230 -19.64 19.64 -11.81
CA LEU A 230 -19.06 19.93 -10.49
C LEU A 230 -19.76 21.10 -9.77
N GLU A 231 -19.97 22.23 -10.43
CA GLU A 231 -20.56 23.42 -9.77
C GLU A 231 -22.03 23.22 -9.41
N ASN A 232 -22.82 22.55 -10.27
CA ASN A 232 -24.22 22.24 -9.96
C ASN A 232 -24.33 21.24 -8.80
N VAL A 233 -23.49 20.20 -8.80
CA VAL A 233 -23.44 19.20 -7.73
C VAL A 233 -23.01 19.85 -6.42
N LYS A 234 -21.96 20.68 -6.42
CA LYS A 234 -21.53 21.43 -5.23
C LYS A 234 -22.66 22.30 -4.69
N ARG A 235 -23.33 23.07 -5.56
CA ARG A 235 -24.46 23.93 -5.16
C ARG A 235 -25.56 23.12 -4.49
N GLU A 236 -25.99 22.01 -5.09
CA GLU A 236 -27.05 21.19 -4.51
C GLU A 236 -26.62 20.56 -3.17
N ILE A 237 -25.41 20.01 -3.06
CA ILE A 237 -24.87 19.48 -1.80
C ILE A 237 -24.91 20.55 -0.72
N LEU A 238 -24.43 21.77 -1.02
CA LEU A 238 -24.39 22.88 -0.07
C LEU A 238 -25.81 23.32 0.34
N GLU A 239 -26.74 23.42 -0.60
CA GLU A 239 -28.14 23.77 -0.32
C GLU A 239 -28.82 22.77 0.64
N LYS A 240 -28.52 21.47 0.50
CA LYS A 240 -29.01 20.44 1.43
C LYS A 240 -28.28 20.51 2.76
N ALA A 241 -26.95 20.51 2.74
CA ALA A 241 -26.10 20.55 3.93
C ALA A 241 -26.39 21.76 4.84
N ASN A 242 -26.75 22.91 4.28
CA ASN A 242 -27.03 24.12 5.06
C ASN A 242 -28.18 23.97 6.05
N LYS A 243 -29.11 23.05 5.78
CA LYS A 243 -30.29 22.78 6.62
C LYS A 243 -30.02 21.81 7.76
N GLU A 244 -28.85 21.18 7.75
CA GLU A 244 -28.53 20.05 8.61
C GLU A 244 -27.38 20.36 9.56
N LYS A 245 -27.38 19.67 10.71
CA LYS A 245 -26.31 19.76 11.70
C LYS A 245 -25.21 18.72 11.50
N LEU A 246 -25.54 17.59 10.88
CA LEU A 246 -24.63 16.47 10.67
C LEU A 246 -24.69 16.06 9.20
N VAL A 247 -23.55 16.13 8.52
CA VAL A 247 -23.43 15.73 7.12
C VAL A 247 -22.33 14.69 7.02
N MET A 248 -22.66 13.52 6.47
CA MET A 248 -21.71 12.42 6.32
C MET A 248 -21.43 12.14 4.85
N PHE A 249 -20.15 12.10 4.50
CA PHE A 249 -19.66 11.60 3.23
C PHE A 249 -18.94 10.29 3.48
N ASN A 250 -19.14 9.29 2.62
CA ASN A 250 -18.25 8.14 2.62
C ASN A 250 -17.18 8.28 1.55
N GLU A 251 -16.13 7.49 1.74
CA GLU A 251 -15.07 7.31 0.79
C GLU A 251 -14.66 5.85 0.70
N ASN A 252 -14.06 5.47 -0.43
CA ASN A 252 -13.37 4.20 -0.53
C ASN A 252 -11.87 4.52 -0.58
N HIS A 253 -11.09 3.86 0.26
CA HIS A 253 -9.69 4.22 0.51
C HIS A 253 -8.79 4.15 -0.73
N PHE A 254 -9.27 3.51 -1.79
CA PHE A 254 -8.59 3.41 -3.07
C PHE A 254 -8.90 4.58 -4.00
N TYR A 255 -9.83 5.48 -3.70
CA TYR A 255 -10.26 6.56 -4.60
C TYR A 255 -9.89 7.95 -4.03
N PRO A 256 -8.72 8.52 -4.39
CA PRO A 256 -8.32 9.85 -3.93
C PRO A 256 -9.31 10.96 -4.31
N ASN A 257 -9.96 10.84 -5.48
CA ASN A 257 -10.94 11.81 -5.97
C ASN A 257 -12.14 12.00 -5.02
N HIS A 258 -12.44 11.03 -4.15
CA HIS A 258 -13.47 11.18 -3.12
C HIS A 258 -13.09 12.25 -2.09
N ARG A 259 -11.80 12.35 -1.72
CA ARG A 259 -11.29 13.41 -0.83
C ARG A 259 -11.25 14.74 -1.56
N VAL A 260 -10.84 14.74 -2.85
CA VAL A 260 -10.81 15.96 -3.69
C VAL A 260 -12.16 16.67 -3.72
N LEU A 261 -13.26 15.93 -3.89
CA LEU A 261 -14.60 16.54 -3.87
C LEU A 261 -14.90 17.20 -2.52
N LEU A 262 -14.65 16.49 -1.41
CA LEU A 262 -14.88 17.04 -0.07
C LEU A 262 -14.01 18.28 0.20
N THR A 263 -12.73 18.24 -0.17
CA THR A 263 -11.81 19.39 -0.07
C THR A 263 -12.39 20.63 -0.76
N LYS A 264 -12.96 20.47 -1.97
CA LYS A 264 -13.59 21.55 -2.73
C LYS A 264 -14.89 22.08 -2.11
N LEU A 265 -15.52 21.33 -1.20
CA LEU A 265 -16.73 21.74 -0.48
C LEU A 265 -16.40 22.47 0.84
N LEU A 266 -15.24 22.21 1.46
CA LEU A 266 -14.89 22.72 2.78
C LEU A 266 -15.00 24.25 2.93
N PRO A 267 -14.55 25.10 1.97
CA PRO A 267 -14.64 26.56 2.14
C PRO A 267 -16.09 27.06 2.30
N GLU A 268 -17.01 26.56 1.49
CA GLU A 268 -18.41 26.95 1.54
C GLU A 268 -19.14 26.32 2.73
N LEU A 269 -18.83 25.05 3.07
CA LEU A 269 -19.35 24.44 4.30
C LEU A 269 -18.90 25.21 5.55
N LYS A 270 -17.65 25.68 5.59
CA LYS A 270 -17.15 26.53 6.69
C LYS A 270 -17.94 27.82 6.80
N LYS A 271 -18.20 28.51 5.68
CA LYS A 271 -19.04 29.72 5.63
C LYS A 271 -20.47 29.46 6.13
N SER A 272 -21.00 28.27 5.87
CA SER A 272 -22.31 27.82 6.35
C SER A 272 -22.36 27.37 7.82
N GLY A 273 -21.27 27.57 8.57
CA GLY A 273 -21.19 27.34 10.00
C GLY A 273 -20.67 25.95 10.40
N PHE A 274 -20.31 25.08 9.45
CA PHE A 274 -19.63 23.82 9.79
C PHE A 274 -18.26 24.12 10.40
N ARG A 275 -17.99 23.51 11.56
CA ARG A 275 -16.76 23.80 12.33
C ARG A 275 -16.01 22.56 12.75
N TYR A 276 -16.64 21.39 12.73
CA TYR A 276 -15.99 20.11 13.01
C TYR A 276 -15.81 19.29 11.72
N LEU A 277 -14.63 18.69 11.55
CA LEU A 277 -14.35 17.67 10.55
C LEU A 277 -13.94 16.38 11.27
N ALA A 278 -14.85 15.42 11.32
CA ALA A 278 -14.63 14.13 11.94
C ALA A 278 -14.08 13.14 10.90
N LEU A 279 -12.98 12.47 11.23
CA LEU A 279 -12.22 11.61 10.33
C LEU A 279 -11.98 10.24 10.96
N GLU A 280 -12.36 9.17 10.27
CA GLU A 280 -12.21 7.78 10.75
C GLU A 280 -10.74 7.41 10.98
N THR A 281 -9.87 7.87 10.07
CA THR A 281 -8.50 7.40 9.97
C THR A 281 -7.54 8.03 10.98
N LEU A 282 -7.98 9.01 11.79
CA LEU A 282 -7.09 9.66 12.75
C LEU A 282 -6.75 8.70 13.88
N ASP A 283 -5.45 8.50 14.11
CA ASP A 283 -4.98 7.70 15.24
C ASP A 283 -5.27 8.41 16.58
N GLU A 284 -5.19 7.65 17.67
CA GLU A 284 -5.51 8.14 19.02
C GLU A 284 -4.77 9.46 19.34
N LYS A 285 -5.51 10.48 19.78
CA LYS A 285 -5.03 11.82 20.16
C LYS A 285 -4.43 12.66 19.03
N LYS A 286 -4.42 12.19 17.78
CA LYS A 286 -3.88 12.96 16.65
C LYS A 286 -4.79 14.13 16.27
N ASP A 287 -6.09 14.04 16.51
CA ASP A 287 -7.01 15.16 16.42
C ASP A 287 -6.61 16.34 17.34
N SER A 288 -6.27 16.06 18.59
CA SER A 288 -5.81 17.08 19.54
C SER A 288 -4.54 17.78 19.06
N ILE A 289 -3.57 17.03 18.53
CA ILE A 289 -2.33 17.61 17.97
C ILE A 289 -2.67 18.56 16.80
N LEU A 290 -3.52 18.13 15.87
CA LEU A 290 -3.94 18.97 14.74
C LEU A 290 -4.70 20.22 15.21
N ASN A 291 -5.59 20.09 16.20
CA ASN A 291 -6.38 21.20 16.76
C ASN A 291 -5.52 22.27 17.45
N HIS A 292 -4.35 21.90 17.97
CA HIS A 292 -3.37 22.84 18.55
C HIS A 292 -2.36 23.38 17.52
N GLY A 293 -2.63 23.21 16.22
CA GLY A 293 -1.77 23.73 15.15
C GLY A 293 -0.60 22.80 14.78
N GLY A 294 -0.58 21.56 15.28
CA GLY A 294 0.36 20.54 14.86
C GLY A 294 0.28 20.26 13.36
N LYS A 295 1.39 19.82 12.77
CA LYS A 295 1.49 19.45 11.36
C LYS A 295 1.27 17.95 11.21
N LEU A 296 0.78 17.54 10.03
CA LEU A 296 0.68 16.14 9.64
C LEU A 296 2.04 15.43 9.70
N ASP A 297 2.01 14.21 10.18
CA ASP A 297 3.14 13.29 10.20
C ASP A 297 2.68 11.88 9.82
N MET A 298 3.66 10.98 9.65
CA MET A 298 3.40 9.59 9.24
C MET A 298 2.63 8.77 10.28
N GLU A 299 2.44 9.30 11.48
CA GLU A 299 1.71 8.68 12.59
C GLU A 299 0.33 9.34 12.78
N THR A 300 -0.07 10.30 11.94
CA THR A 300 -1.36 10.99 12.10
C THR A 300 -2.54 10.06 11.81
N GLY A 301 -2.33 9.07 10.94
CA GLY A 301 -3.31 8.09 10.55
C GLY A 301 -2.87 7.30 9.31
N PHE A 302 -3.29 6.05 9.20
CA PHE A 302 -2.85 5.19 8.10
C PHE A 302 -3.23 5.74 6.71
N TYR A 303 -4.44 6.29 6.52
CA TYR A 303 -4.86 6.85 5.23
C TYR A 303 -4.54 8.32 5.05
N THR A 304 -4.16 9.05 6.12
CA THR A 304 -3.77 10.47 6.02
C THR A 304 -2.43 10.68 5.31
N ARG A 305 -1.69 9.59 5.07
CA ARG A 305 -0.43 9.55 4.32
C ARG A 305 -0.64 9.73 2.82
N GLU A 306 -1.85 9.49 2.32
CA GLU A 306 -2.25 9.77 0.94
C GLU A 306 -2.29 11.28 0.70
N GLN A 307 -1.74 11.75 -0.41
CA GLN A 307 -1.51 13.18 -0.63
C GLN A 307 -2.81 14.02 -0.72
N TYR A 308 -3.90 13.48 -1.26
CA TYR A 308 -5.19 14.18 -1.34
C TYR A 308 -5.97 14.12 -0.01
N PHE A 309 -5.77 13.08 0.81
CA PHE A 309 -6.22 13.08 2.20
C PHE A 309 -5.43 14.11 3.03
N ALA A 310 -4.11 14.17 2.86
CA ALA A 310 -3.27 15.17 3.51
C ALA A 310 -3.67 16.60 3.10
N GLU A 311 -4.00 16.81 1.83
CA GLU A 311 -4.53 18.09 1.34
C GLU A 311 -5.88 18.44 1.95
N LEU A 312 -6.80 17.49 2.08
CA LEU A 312 -8.08 17.69 2.79
C LEU A 312 -7.84 18.20 4.21
N ILE A 313 -6.92 17.57 4.95
CA ILE A 313 -6.60 17.95 6.33
C ILE A 313 -5.92 19.33 6.37
N ARG A 314 -4.91 19.59 5.53
CA ARG A 314 -4.23 20.90 5.46
C ARG A 314 -5.22 22.03 5.13
N THR A 315 -6.14 21.79 4.20
CA THR A 315 -7.21 22.74 3.82
C THR A 315 -8.17 22.97 4.98
N ALA A 316 -8.62 21.90 5.65
CA ALA A 316 -9.49 22.01 6.82
C ALA A 316 -8.80 22.81 7.95
N GLN A 317 -7.52 22.55 8.20
CA GLN A 317 -6.72 23.27 9.19
C GLN A 317 -6.57 24.75 8.85
N SER A 318 -6.27 25.10 7.58
CA SER A 318 -6.19 26.51 7.15
C SER A 318 -7.52 27.25 7.24
N LEU A 319 -8.64 26.55 7.10
CA LEU A 319 -9.99 27.08 7.28
C LEU A 319 -10.42 27.11 8.77
N GLY A 320 -9.60 26.62 9.69
CA GLY A 320 -9.89 26.60 11.13
C GLY A 320 -10.98 25.60 11.52
N PHE A 321 -11.08 24.46 10.84
CA PHE A 321 -11.88 23.33 11.34
C PHE A 321 -11.24 22.71 12.58
N GLN A 322 -12.09 22.20 13.47
CA GLN A 322 -11.70 21.34 14.58
C GLN A 322 -11.83 19.88 14.15
N PHE A 323 -10.76 19.12 14.27
CA PHE A 323 -10.72 17.70 13.98
C PHE A 323 -11.31 16.88 15.11
N VAL A 324 -11.97 15.78 14.74
CA VAL A 324 -12.51 14.79 15.69
C VAL A 324 -12.07 13.40 15.23
N ALA A 325 -11.24 12.73 16.03
CA ALA A 325 -10.97 11.31 15.85
C ALA A 325 -12.13 10.53 16.48
N TYR A 326 -12.86 9.74 15.68
CA TYR A 326 -14.05 9.04 16.17
C TYR A 326 -13.93 7.52 16.12
N GLU A 327 -12.84 6.95 15.60
CA GLU A 327 -12.65 5.50 15.58
C GLU A 327 -12.79 4.88 16.99
N ASN A 328 -13.40 3.70 17.06
CA ASN A 328 -13.52 2.96 18.32
C ASN A 328 -12.23 2.19 18.61
N GLN A 329 -11.58 2.49 19.73
CA GLN A 329 -10.40 1.77 20.21
C GLN A 329 -10.76 0.63 21.19
N ASP A 330 -11.99 0.61 21.71
CA ASP A 330 -12.44 -0.42 22.65
C ASP A 330 -12.93 -1.66 21.91
N LYS A 331 -12.08 -2.71 21.92
CA LYS A 331 -12.38 -4.00 21.28
C LYS A 331 -13.54 -4.77 21.92
N SER A 332 -13.98 -4.40 23.12
CA SER A 332 -15.13 -5.03 23.78
C SER A 332 -16.47 -4.48 23.30
N LYS A 333 -16.45 -3.34 22.61
CA LYS A 333 -17.64 -2.63 22.14
C LYS A 333 -17.83 -2.82 20.62
N ASP A 334 -19.08 -2.87 20.18
CA ASP A 334 -19.39 -2.81 18.76
C ASP A 334 -18.79 -1.53 18.14
N ARG A 335 -18.07 -1.69 17.03
CA ARG A 335 -17.31 -0.62 16.40
C ARG A 335 -18.21 0.55 15.96
N GLU A 336 -19.37 0.26 15.36
CA GLU A 336 -20.27 1.30 14.85
C GLU A 336 -20.89 2.11 16.00
N MET A 337 -21.25 1.43 17.08
CA MET A 337 -21.76 2.08 18.29
C MET A 337 -20.69 2.93 18.98
N GLY A 338 -19.46 2.42 19.12
CA GLY A 338 -18.34 3.17 19.68
C GLY A 338 -18.00 4.41 18.83
N GLN A 339 -18.02 4.27 17.50
CA GLN A 339 -17.82 5.39 16.58
C GLN A 339 -18.90 6.47 16.72
N ALA A 340 -20.17 6.06 16.80
CA ALA A 340 -21.28 6.99 17.00
C ALA A 340 -21.18 7.74 18.33
N GLU A 341 -20.83 7.04 19.42
CA GLU A 341 -20.64 7.64 20.73
C GLU A 341 -19.46 8.63 20.76
N ASN A 342 -18.30 8.24 20.23
CA ASN A 342 -17.14 9.09 20.17
C ASN A 342 -17.42 10.37 19.37
N LEU A 343 -18.14 10.25 18.25
CA LEU A 343 -18.58 11.39 17.46
C LEU A 343 -19.48 12.33 18.27
N TYR A 344 -20.51 11.79 18.94
CA TYR A 344 -21.45 12.59 19.74
C TYR A 344 -20.75 13.29 20.91
N ASN A 345 -19.99 12.53 21.71
CA ASN A 345 -19.31 13.02 22.91
C ASN A 345 -18.29 14.12 22.58
N ASN A 346 -17.63 14.04 21.42
CA ASN A 346 -16.65 15.03 21.00
C ASN A 346 -17.23 16.23 20.26
N THR A 347 -18.54 16.21 19.93
CA THR A 347 -19.22 17.30 19.23
C THR A 347 -20.49 17.75 19.96
N PHE A 348 -21.61 17.10 19.69
CA PHE A 348 -22.95 17.51 20.13
C PHE A 348 -23.15 17.51 21.64
N ALA A 349 -22.46 16.65 22.39
CA ALA A 349 -22.49 16.68 23.85
C ALA A 349 -21.87 17.96 24.43
N LYS A 350 -20.87 18.52 23.74
CA LYS A 350 -20.20 19.77 24.12
C LYS A 350 -20.94 21.00 23.58
N ASP A 351 -21.56 20.86 22.41
CA ASP A 351 -22.33 21.92 21.78
C ASP A 351 -23.47 21.34 20.93
N SER A 352 -24.71 21.45 21.43
CA SER A 352 -25.91 20.94 20.74
C SER A 352 -26.25 21.69 19.44
N SER A 353 -25.59 22.82 19.17
CA SER A 353 -25.64 23.59 17.92
C SER A 353 -24.45 23.30 16.99
N ALA A 354 -23.62 22.30 17.31
CA ALA A 354 -22.51 21.88 16.46
C ALA A 354 -22.99 21.59 15.02
N LYS A 355 -22.17 22.00 14.06
CA LYS A 355 -22.28 21.60 12.66
C LYS A 355 -21.05 20.79 12.29
N VAL A 356 -21.26 19.52 11.96
CA VAL A 356 -20.24 18.49 11.85
C VAL A 356 -20.27 17.87 10.46
N ILE A 357 -19.09 17.82 9.84
CA ILE A 357 -18.83 17.04 8.63
C ILE A 357 -18.14 15.74 9.06
N VAL A 358 -18.60 14.60 8.57
CA VAL A 358 -17.95 13.29 8.79
C VAL A 358 -17.45 12.76 7.45
N LEU A 359 -16.21 12.28 7.42
CA LEU A 359 -15.69 11.45 6.33
C LEU A 359 -15.42 10.04 6.84
N ALA A 360 -16.19 9.07 6.36
CA ALA A 360 -16.13 7.68 6.80
C ALA A 360 -15.80 6.70 5.67
N GLY A 361 -15.28 5.52 6.02
CA GLY A 361 -15.08 4.41 5.13
C GLY A 361 -16.39 3.76 4.71
N ILE A 362 -16.61 3.65 3.40
CA ILE A 362 -17.60 2.78 2.75
C ILE A 362 -18.98 2.80 3.44
N SER A 363 -19.31 1.77 4.24
CA SER A 363 -20.67 1.51 4.71
C SER A 363 -21.02 2.21 6.03
N HIS A 364 -20.09 2.89 6.68
CA HIS A 364 -20.33 3.53 7.99
C HIS A 364 -21.46 4.57 7.95
N ILE A 365 -21.70 5.19 6.80
CA ILE A 365 -22.76 6.21 6.65
C ILE A 365 -24.12 5.61 6.26
N THR A 366 -24.24 4.29 6.12
CA THR A 366 -25.47 3.65 5.68
C THR A 366 -26.55 3.78 6.75
N GLU A 367 -27.77 4.09 6.32
CA GLU A 367 -28.93 4.33 7.19
C GLU A 367 -29.86 3.10 7.32
N GLN A 368 -29.50 2.00 6.68
CA GLN A 368 -30.27 0.76 6.68
C GLN A 368 -29.40 -0.42 7.14
N PRO A 369 -29.98 -1.42 7.81
CA PRO A 369 -29.21 -2.59 8.21
C PRO A 369 -28.72 -3.36 6.97
N ASP A 370 -27.58 -4.04 7.12
CA ASP A 370 -27.14 -4.99 6.10
C ASP A 370 -28.03 -6.24 6.05
N ILE A 371 -27.72 -7.16 5.14
CA ILE A 371 -28.50 -8.40 4.97
C ILE A 371 -28.53 -9.29 6.22
N ASN A 372 -27.58 -9.13 7.14
CA ASN A 372 -27.49 -9.87 8.39
C ASN A 372 -28.11 -9.10 9.57
N GLY A 373 -28.71 -7.92 9.32
CA GLY A 373 -29.30 -7.08 10.35
C GLY A 373 -28.30 -6.17 11.07
N LYS A 374 -27.03 -6.10 10.64
CA LYS A 374 -26.04 -5.21 11.25
C LYS A 374 -26.42 -3.76 10.95
N LYS A 375 -26.57 -2.95 12.00
CA LYS A 375 -26.75 -1.50 11.89
C LYS A 375 -25.39 -0.81 11.72
N TRP A 376 -25.35 0.24 10.91
CA TRP A 376 -24.15 1.04 10.67
C TRP A 376 -24.16 2.32 11.50
N MET A 377 -23.01 2.99 11.61
CA MET A 377 -22.82 4.17 12.46
C MET A 377 -23.88 5.25 12.22
N ALA A 378 -24.22 5.62 10.98
CA ALA A 378 -25.25 6.63 10.72
C ALA A 378 -26.63 6.25 11.28
N GLN A 379 -27.07 5.01 11.05
CA GLN A 379 -28.32 4.51 11.61
C GLN A 379 -28.30 4.52 13.15
N LEU A 380 -27.23 4.01 13.76
CA LEU A 380 -27.09 3.98 15.22
C LEU A 380 -27.07 5.39 15.82
N PHE A 381 -26.41 6.34 15.14
CA PHE A 381 -26.34 7.73 15.58
C PHE A 381 -27.72 8.37 15.64
N LYS A 382 -28.52 8.18 14.58
CA LYS A 382 -29.91 8.66 14.50
C LYS A 382 -30.78 8.07 15.61
N GLU A 383 -30.74 6.75 15.77
CA GLU A 383 -31.55 6.05 16.78
C GLU A 383 -31.17 6.43 18.22
N THR A 384 -29.88 6.64 18.48
CA THR A 384 -29.37 6.89 19.84
C THR A 384 -29.50 8.35 20.26
N TYR A 385 -29.21 9.28 19.34
CA TYR A 385 -29.09 10.71 19.67
C TYR A 385 -30.19 11.59 19.07
N ASN A 386 -31.12 11.00 18.31
CA ASN A 386 -32.21 11.71 17.64
C ASN A 386 -31.71 12.86 16.75
N ILE A 387 -30.55 12.66 16.11
CA ILE A 387 -29.95 13.57 15.14
C ILE A 387 -29.85 12.79 13.83
N ASP A 388 -30.65 13.18 12.85
CA ASP A 388 -30.68 12.57 11.53
C ASP A 388 -29.51 13.08 10.67
N PRO A 389 -28.55 12.25 10.26
CA PRO A 389 -27.48 12.68 9.38
C PRO A 389 -27.97 12.82 7.94
N LEU A 390 -27.53 13.86 7.24
CA LEU A 390 -27.62 13.92 5.78
C LEU A 390 -26.46 13.15 5.16
N THR A 391 -26.75 12.12 4.37
CA THR A 391 -25.72 11.16 3.91
C THR A 391 -25.49 11.18 2.39
N PHE A 392 -24.21 11.28 2.00
CA PHE A 392 -23.77 11.30 0.61
C PHE A 392 -22.82 10.13 0.32
N SER A 393 -23.32 9.09 -0.37
CA SER A 393 -22.51 7.94 -0.75
C SER A 393 -21.75 8.17 -2.05
N GLN A 394 -20.42 8.20 -1.98
CA GLN A 394 -19.51 8.13 -3.12
C GLN A 394 -19.14 6.68 -3.48
N THR A 395 -19.72 5.65 -2.87
CA THR A 395 -19.23 4.26 -3.06
C THR A 395 -20.24 3.31 -3.71
N HIS A 396 -21.54 3.47 -3.45
CA HIS A 396 -22.56 2.52 -3.93
C HIS A 396 -22.71 2.47 -5.46
N LEU A 397 -22.45 3.59 -6.15
CA LEU A 397 -22.55 3.68 -7.61
C LEU A 397 -21.19 3.72 -8.32
N ASN A 398 -20.08 3.41 -7.64
CA ASN A 398 -18.73 3.47 -8.22
C ASN A 398 -18.52 2.61 -9.46
N SER A 399 -19.17 1.45 -9.55
CA SER A 399 -19.11 0.60 -10.75
C SER A 399 -19.77 1.24 -11.98
N ASN A 400 -20.67 2.22 -11.78
CA ASN A 400 -21.40 2.96 -12.80
C ASN A 400 -20.72 4.28 -13.19
N ARG A 401 -19.43 4.45 -12.87
CA ARG A 401 -18.69 5.69 -13.11
C ARG A 401 -18.74 6.21 -14.55
N LYS A 402 -18.93 5.34 -15.54
CA LYS A 402 -19.10 5.72 -16.96
C LYS A 402 -20.42 6.45 -17.28
N ALA A 403 -21.36 6.54 -16.33
CA ALA A 403 -22.64 7.23 -16.52
C ALA A 403 -22.52 8.77 -16.51
N THR A 404 -21.36 9.32 -16.13
CA THR A 404 -21.06 10.75 -16.15
C THR A 404 -19.59 10.99 -16.46
N GLU A 405 -19.26 12.08 -17.15
CA GLU A 405 -17.86 12.43 -17.46
C GLU A 405 -17.11 13.02 -16.26
N SER A 406 -17.82 13.78 -15.42
CA SER A 406 -17.24 14.50 -14.28
C SER A 406 -17.89 14.04 -12.98
N VAL A 407 -18.88 14.76 -12.46
CA VAL A 407 -19.60 14.40 -11.23
C VAL A 407 -21.09 14.39 -11.51
N ALA A 408 -21.79 13.45 -10.88
CA ALA A 408 -23.25 13.45 -10.82
C ALA A 408 -23.73 13.17 -9.40
N LEU A 409 -24.82 13.82 -9.01
CA LEU A 409 -25.52 13.63 -7.73
C LEU A 409 -26.92 13.10 -8.02
N LEU A 410 -27.24 11.93 -7.48
CA LEU A 410 -28.54 11.29 -7.60
C LEU A 410 -29.16 11.19 -6.21
N LYS A 411 -30.32 11.82 -6.02
CA LYS A 411 -31.14 11.60 -4.83
C LYS A 411 -31.70 10.18 -4.84
N ASN A 412 -31.80 9.54 -3.68
CA ASN A 412 -32.44 8.23 -3.58
C ASN A 412 -33.97 8.32 -3.77
N GLY A 413 -34.57 7.21 -4.19
CA GLY A 413 -35.98 7.08 -4.60
C GLY A 413 -36.18 6.70 -6.08
N TYR A 414 -35.11 6.51 -6.85
CA TYR A 414 -35.17 6.14 -8.27
C TYR A 414 -34.56 4.77 -8.59
N LEU A 415 -33.91 4.11 -7.63
CA LEU A 415 -33.16 2.87 -7.85
C LEU A 415 -33.71 1.73 -6.97
N ALA A 416 -33.21 0.52 -7.18
CA ALA A 416 -33.53 -0.59 -6.30
C ALA A 416 -32.97 -0.36 -4.89
N LYS A 417 -33.69 -0.81 -3.85
CA LYS A 417 -33.37 -0.62 -2.42
C LYS A 417 -31.91 -0.85 -2.03
N LYS A 418 -31.21 -1.80 -2.66
CA LYS A 418 -29.79 -2.09 -2.40
C LYS A 418 -28.83 -0.93 -2.74
N TYR A 419 -29.25 0.03 -3.56
CA TYR A 419 -28.50 1.25 -3.89
C TYR A 419 -28.97 2.46 -3.09
N GLU A 420 -30.02 2.30 -2.27
CA GLU A 420 -30.72 3.37 -1.56
C GLU A 420 -30.43 3.31 -0.05
N ALA A 421 -29.16 3.11 0.29
CA ALA A 421 -28.69 2.96 1.67
C ALA A 421 -28.34 4.30 2.35
N THR A 422 -28.40 5.41 1.63
CA THR A 422 -28.08 6.79 2.07
C THR A 422 -29.18 7.77 1.59
N ASP A 423 -29.01 9.09 1.70
CA ASP A 423 -29.93 10.06 1.07
C ASP A 423 -29.60 10.31 -0.40
N TYR A 424 -28.30 10.40 -0.69
CA TYR A 424 -27.79 10.68 -2.03
C TYR A 424 -26.67 9.72 -2.41
N ASN A 425 -26.53 9.52 -3.71
CA ASN A 425 -25.40 8.87 -4.35
C ASN A 425 -24.64 9.85 -5.24
N ILE A 426 -23.34 9.93 -5.05
CA ILE A 426 -22.40 10.71 -5.85
C ILE A 426 -21.63 9.75 -6.75
N ILE A 427 -21.68 10.01 -8.06
CA ILE A 427 -20.76 9.40 -9.02
C ILE A 427 -19.64 10.41 -9.26
N ASN A 428 -18.43 10.11 -8.80
CA ASN A 428 -17.31 11.03 -8.79
C ASN A 428 -16.21 10.55 -9.75
N ASN A 429 -15.99 11.29 -10.85
CA ASN A 429 -14.83 11.14 -11.76
C ASN A 429 -13.97 12.39 -11.79
N LEU A 430 -13.91 13.16 -10.70
CA LEU A 430 -12.98 14.28 -10.63
C LEU A 430 -11.56 13.80 -10.87
N ASN A 431 -10.84 14.53 -11.72
CA ASN A 431 -9.43 14.31 -11.91
C ASN A 431 -8.68 14.71 -10.64
N PHE A 432 -7.74 13.87 -10.23
CA PHE A 432 -6.80 14.12 -9.13
C PHE A 432 -5.37 14.09 -9.68
N LYS A 433 -5.19 14.50 -10.93
CA LYS A 433 -3.88 14.81 -11.49
C LYS A 433 -3.46 16.19 -11.05
N ASP A 434 -2.18 16.34 -10.71
CA ASP A 434 -1.61 17.65 -10.49
C ASP A 434 -1.67 18.53 -11.74
N GLU A 435 -1.92 19.81 -11.49
CA GLU A 435 -1.90 20.83 -12.54
C GLU A 435 -0.46 20.99 -13.07
N LYS A 436 -0.33 21.11 -14.39
CA LYS A 436 0.96 21.37 -15.02
C LYS A 436 1.47 22.73 -14.53
N GLY A 437 2.69 22.76 -14.01
CA GLY A 437 3.36 23.99 -13.62
C GLY A 437 4.78 24.09 -14.18
N ALA A 438 5.50 25.13 -13.73
CA ALA A 438 6.85 25.45 -14.18
C ALA A 438 7.91 24.47 -13.63
N PHE A 439 7.69 23.95 -12.43
CA PHE A 439 8.58 22.95 -11.86
C PHE A 439 8.46 21.64 -12.63
N SER A 440 9.59 21.04 -12.99
CA SER A 440 9.62 19.75 -13.66
C SER A 440 10.79 18.90 -13.16
N TYR A 441 10.59 17.59 -13.21
CA TYR A 441 11.62 16.61 -12.92
C TYR A 441 11.51 15.45 -13.91
N LYS A 442 12.67 14.96 -14.37
CA LYS A 442 12.78 13.80 -15.27
C LYS A 442 13.62 12.72 -14.60
N ASN A 443 13.10 11.48 -14.59
CA ASN A 443 13.87 10.32 -14.19
C ASN A 443 14.72 9.84 -15.38
N ALA A 444 16.05 10.05 -15.36
CA ALA A 444 16.93 9.65 -16.47
C ALA A 444 17.51 8.24 -16.31
N ASP A 445 17.83 7.85 -15.07
CA ASP A 445 18.80 6.77 -14.84
C ASP A 445 18.16 5.48 -14.34
N TYR A 446 17.04 5.57 -13.62
CA TYR A 446 16.48 4.47 -12.84
C TYR A 446 15.21 3.91 -13.48
N ASN A 447 14.98 2.60 -13.31
CA ASN A 447 13.81 1.90 -13.87
C ASN A 447 12.50 2.52 -13.40
N GLN A 448 12.39 2.73 -12.09
CA GLN A 448 11.24 3.34 -11.44
C GLN A 448 11.71 4.08 -10.19
N VAL A 449 11.13 5.25 -9.92
CA VAL A 449 11.41 6.05 -8.73
C VAL A 449 10.14 6.64 -8.14
N GLN A 450 10.15 6.86 -6.83
CA GLN A 450 9.22 7.76 -6.16
C GLN A 450 9.87 9.13 -6.06
N VAL A 451 9.20 10.15 -6.56
CA VAL A 451 9.58 11.55 -6.34
C VAL A 451 8.61 12.17 -5.36
N ALA A 452 9.11 12.63 -4.21
CA ALA A 452 8.31 13.23 -3.15
C ALA A 452 8.72 14.69 -2.94
N LEU A 453 7.73 15.56 -2.85
CA LEU A 453 7.88 16.98 -2.54
C LEU A 453 7.40 17.25 -1.11
N TYR A 454 8.17 18.00 -0.35
CA TYR A 454 7.87 18.37 1.03
C TYR A 454 7.93 19.87 1.20
N PHE A 455 7.11 20.40 2.10
CA PHE A 455 7.25 21.76 2.60
C PHE A 455 8.54 21.87 3.41
N GLU A 456 9.46 22.73 3.00
CA GLU A 456 10.78 22.83 3.65
C GLU A 456 10.68 23.38 5.08
N ASP A 457 9.70 24.24 5.35
CA ASP A 457 9.43 24.81 6.68
C ASP A 457 8.89 23.79 7.69
N GLU A 458 8.35 22.66 7.23
CA GLU A 458 7.97 21.53 8.09
C GLU A 458 9.16 20.70 8.57
N LEU A 459 10.36 20.93 8.00
CA LEU A 459 11.59 20.18 8.28
C LEU A 459 12.55 21.00 9.15
N LYS A 460 12.88 20.52 10.36
CA LYS A 460 13.93 21.17 11.17
C LYS A 460 15.32 20.85 10.62
N LYS A 461 15.48 19.65 10.08
CA LYS A 461 16.66 19.19 9.35
C LYS A 461 16.24 18.48 8.07
N PRO A 462 17.07 18.47 7.02
CA PRO A 462 16.75 17.78 5.78
C PRO A 462 16.38 16.31 5.96
N SER A 463 16.92 15.61 6.95
CA SER A 463 16.61 14.19 7.23
C SER A 463 15.23 13.96 7.85
N ASP A 464 14.57 14.99 8.37
CA ASP A 464 13.27 14.86 9.04
C ASP A 464 12.15 14.48 8.07
N TYR A 465 12.40 14.53 6.74
CA TYR A 465 11.43 14.13 5.73
C TYR A 465 10.86 12.75 6.04
N ALA A 466 11.64 11.82 6.59
CA ALA A 466 11.23 10.44 6.84
C ALA A 466 10.00 10.31 7.76
N LYS A 467 9.72 11.34 8.57
CA LYS A 467 8.57 11.39 9.50
C LYS A 467 7.40 12.22 8.96
N LYS A 468 7.55 12.83 7.79
CA LYS A 468 6.57 13.77 7.23
C LYS A 468 5.75 13.15 6.12
N VAL A 469 4.50 13.59 6.02
CA VAL A 469 3.62 13.30 4.89
C VAL A 469 4.00 14.24 3.75
N PRO A 470 4.35 13.73 2.56
CA PRO A 470 4.68 14.59 1.43
C PRO A 470 3.52 15.54 1.06
N PHE A 471 3.86 16.69 0.50
CA PHE A 471 2.91 17.55 -0.20
C PHE A 471 2.36 16.84 -1.44
N ARG A 472 3.29 16.28 -2.23
CA ARG A 472 3.00 15.45 -3.40
C ARG A 472 3.98 14.30 -3.52
N SER A 473 3.50 13.19 -4.08
CA SER A 473 4.31 12.02 -4.36
C SER A 473 3.94 11.47 -5.73
N PHE A 474 4.95 11.13 -6.53
CA PHE A 474 4.82 10.71 -7.93
C PHE A 474 5.59 9.41 -8.17
N LEU A 475 4.97 8.48 -8.90
CA LEU A 475 5.64 7.32 -9.47
C LEU A 475 6.14 7.62 -10.89
N LEU A 476 7.45 7.51 -11.13
CA LEU A 476 8.05 7.79 -12.43
C LEU A 476 8.88 6.62 -12.95
N ALA A 477 8.48 6.07 -14.09
CA ALA A 477 9.32 5.14 -14.85
C ALA A 477 10.52 5.85 -15.49
N LYS A 478 11.50 5.06 -15.95
CA LYS A 478 12.68 5.57 -16.66
C LYS A 478 12.30 6.42 -17.86
N ASN A 479 13.00 7.53 -18.05
CA ASN A 479 12.79 8.55 -19.07
C ASN A 479 11.49 9.35 -18.99
N ASN A 480 10.61 9.07 -18.04
CA ASN A 480 9.41 9.87 -17.84
C ASN A 480 9.71 11.14 -17.03
N SER A 481 8.82 12.13 -17.18
CA SER A 481 8.86 13.37 -16.44
C SER A 481 7.47 13.74 -15.93
N PHE A 482 7.43 14.57 -14.90
CA PHE A 482 6.23 15.29 -14.52
C PHE A 482 6.53 16.78 -14.45
N SER A 483 5.46 17.57 -14.50
CA SER A 483 5.50 18.96 -14.08
C SER A 483 4.37 19.23 -13.10
N ALA A 484 4.60 20.16 -12.17
CA ALA A 484 3.66 20.49 -11.13
C ALA A 484 3.72 21.98 -10.81
N THR A 485 2.58 22.57 -10.45
CA THR A 485 2.54 23.88 -9.82
C THR A 485 2.97 23.72 -8.37
N LEU A 486 4.04 24.41 -7.99
CA LEU A 486 4.48 24.47 -6.60
C LEU A 486 3.84 25.67 -5.90
N PRO A 487 3.51 25.54 -4.61
CA PRO A 487 3.12 26.69 -3.80
C PRO A 487 4.29 27.68 -3.70
N ASP A 488 3.99 28.96 -3.44
CA ASP A 488 4.98 30.03 -3.28
C ASP A 488 5.68 29.95 -1.91
N VAL A 489 6.27 28.80 -1.63
CA VAL A 489 7.07 28.48 -0.44
C VAL A 489 8.20 27.54 -0.84
N LYS A 490 9.27 27.52 -0.05
CA LYS A 490 10.41 26.63 -0.33
C LYS A 490 9.97 25.17 -0.23
N MET A 491 10.29 24.39 -1.25
CA MET A 491 10.03 22.95 -1.28
C MET A 491 11.33 22.15 -1.25
N ARG A 492 11.24 20.92 -0.77
CA ARG A 492 12.31 19.94 -0.87
C ARG A 492 11.86 18.75 -1.68
N LEU A 493 12.70 18.35 -2.63
CA LEU A 493 12.53 17.17 -3.45
C LEU A 493 13.41 16.04 -2.92
N ILE A 494 12.78 14.90 -2.66
CA ILE A 494 13.43 13.63 -2.34
C ILE A 494 13.08 12.61 -3.42
N VAL A 495 14.06 11.82 -3.86
CA VAL A 495 13.84 10.71 -4.81
C VAL A 495 14.26 9.41 -4.15
N PHE A 496 13.38 8.41 -4.21
CA PHE A 496 13.62 7.06 -3.71
C PHE A 496 13.61 6.05 -4.86
N ASP A 497 14.46 5.02 -4.77
CA ASP A 497 14.34 3.82 -5.61
C ASP A 497 13.31 2.82 -5.04
N GLU A 498 13.20 1.66 -5.68
CA GLU A 498 12.26 0.59 -5.32
C GLU A 498 12.59 -0.07 -3.98
N GLU A 499 13.82 0.05 -3.50
CA GLU A 499 14.26 -0.41 -2.18
C GLU A 499 14.14 0.68 -1.10
N GLY A 500 13.68 1.88 -1.45
CA GLY A 500 13.52 3.01 -0.53
C GLY A 500 14.81 3.77 -0.22
N LYS A 501 15.90 3.51 -0.94
CA LYS A 501 17.15 4.27 -0.81
C LYS A 501 16.97 5.64 -1.44
N VAL A 502 17.48 6.67 -0.74
CA VAL A 502 17.49 8.04 -1.24
C VAL A 502 18.53 8.17 -2.36
N LEU A 503 18.05 8.53 -3.54
CA LEU A 503 18.86 8.82 -4.73
C LEU A 503 19.19 10.30 -4.84
N LEU A 504 18.28 11.17 -4.40
CA LEU A 504 18.41 12.62 -4.46
C LEU A 504 17.70 13.27 -3.29
N ASN A 505 18.32 14.29 -2.69
CA ASN A 505 17.72 15.14 -1.67
C ASN A 505 18.21 16.59 -1.89
N LYS A 506 17.32 17.46 -2.38
CA LYS A 506 17.66 18.86 -2.69
C LYS A 506 16.47 19.79 -2.52
N LEU A 507 16.73 21.09 -2.46
CA LEU A 507 15.67 22.09 -2.60
C LEU A 507 15.08 22.06 -4.01
N ALA A 508 13.77 22.27 -4.09
CA ALA A 508 12.99 22.45 -5.31
C ALA A 508 12.41 23.87 -5.27
N ASN A 509 13.01 24.77 -6.03
CA ASN A 509 12.49 26.11 -6.30
C ASN A 509 12.17 26.21 -7.78
#